data_AF-A0A7I6N338-F1
#
_entry.id   AF-A0A7I6N338-F1
#
_cell.length_a   1.000
_cell.length_b   1.000
_cell.length_c   1.000
_cell.angle_alpha   90.00
_cell.angle_beta   90.00
_cell.angle_gamma   90.00
#
_symmetry.space_group_name_H-M   'P 1'
#
loop_
_entity.id
_entity.type
_entity.pdbx_description
1 polymer ?
#
loop_
_entity_poly.entity_id
_entity_poly.type
_entity_poly.pdbx_seq_one_letter_code
_entity_poly.pdbx_strand_id
1 'polypeptide(L)'
;MNTYQQVHDFTPAGAGKFANWLAERAKPEQEASGWHRMECLGVIEDNLNSPSGGPLTWELSAISSRDGKAHTFSAELEDLIIEHVQPGE
;
A
#
# COMPACT_ATOMS: atom_id res chain seq x y z
N MET A 1 0.00 -18.27 -18.84
CA MET A 1 -0.45 -16.87 -18.89
C MET A 1 -0.67 -16.47 -17.44
N ASN A 2 0.20 -15.61 -16.90
CA ASN A 2 -0.01 -15.13 -15.53
C ASN A 2 -0.99 -13.96 -15.63
N THR A 3 -2.16 -14.12 -15.01
CA THR A 3 -3.10 -13.03 -14.77
C THR A 3 -2.42 -12.02 -13.87
N TYR A 4 -2.27 -10.78 -14.32
CA TYR A 4 -1.76 -9.69 -13.49
C TYR A 4 -2.87 -9.21 -12.57
N GLN A 5 -2.55 -8.94 -11.32
CA GLN A 5 -3.49 -8.39 -10.34
C GLN A 5 -3.21 -6.89 -10.17
N GLN A 6 -4.05 -6.05 -10.74
CA GLN A 6 -3.93 -4.60 -10.62
C GLN A 6 -4.65 -4.13 -9.35
N VAL A 7 -3.94 -3.40 -8.49
CA VAL A 7 -4.47 -2.74 -7.30
C VAL A 7 -4.86 -1.32 -7.68
N HIS A 8 -6.17 -1.06 -7.76
CA HIS A 8 -6.68 0.26 -8.12
C HIS A 8 -6.65 1.22 -6.94
N ASP A 9 -7.10 0.75 -5.78
CA ASP A 9 -7.16 1.54 -4.57
C ASP A 9 -7.40 0.66 -3.33
N PHE A 10 -7.46 1.27 -2.15
CA PHE A 10 -8.00 0.64 -0.96
C PHE A 10 -9.54 0.59 -0.98
N THR A 11 -10.12 -0.46 -0.39
CA THR A 11 -11.53 -0.44 0.04
C THR A 11 -11.77 0.65 1.09
N PRO A 12 -13.01 1.05 1.40
CA PRO A 12 -13.26 2.02 2.46
C PRO A 12 -12.68 1.61 3.82
N ALA A 13 -12.70 0.32 4.16
CA ALA A 13 -12.11 -0.20 5.37
C ALA A 13 -10.58 -0.12 5.33
N GLY A 14 -9.95 -0.57 4.23
CA GLY A 14 -8.51 -0.47 4.03
C GLY A 14 -8.00 0.97 4.04
N ALA A 15 -8.75 1.89 3.45
CA ALA A 15 -8.44 3.32 3.43
C ALA A 15 -8.46 3.91 4.85
N GLY A 16 -9.45 3.54 5.66
CA GLY A 16 -9.51 3.94 7.06
C GLY A 16 -8.36 3.37 7.89
N LYS A 17 -8.03 2.08 7.70
CA LYS A 17 -6.90 1.41 8.33
C LYS A 17 -5.58 2.09 7.98
N PHE A 18 -5.33 2.39 6.71
CA PHE A 18 -4.13 3.08 6.24
C PHE A 18 -4.05 4.51 6.78
N ALA A 19 -5.14 5.28 6.72
CA ALA A 19 -5.17 6.66 7.22
C ALA A 19 -4.87 6.73 8.72
N ASN A 20 -5.50 5.86 9.52
CA ASN A 20 -5.24 5.80 10.96
C ASN A 20 -3.78 5.45 11.26
N TRP A 21 -3.25 4.43 10.60
CA TRP A 21 -1.85 4.02 10.75
C TRP A 21 -0.88 5.14 10.35
N LEU A 22 -1.16 5.83 9.25
CA LEU A 22 -0.32 6.92 8.74
C LEU A 22 -0.35 8.13 9.69
N ALA A 23 -1.52 8.50 10.21
CA ALA A 23 -1.67 9.62 11.15
C ALA A 23 -0.89 9.38 12.47
N GLU A 24 -0.73 8.13 12.88
CA GLU A 24 0.07 7.76 14.05
C GLU A 24 1.59 7.88 13.79
N ARG A 25 2.05 7.59 12.57
CA ARG A 25 3.48 7.38 12.26
C ARG A 25 4.12 8.47 11.42
N ALA A 26 3.41 9.10 10.49
CA ALA A 26 3.95 10.05 9.52
C ALA A 26 4.01 11.48 10.06
N LYS A 27 5.01 12.25 9.62
CA LYS A 27 5.09 13.68 9.94
C LYS A 27 3.86 14.42 9.42
N PRO A 28 3.30 15.40 10.16
CA PRO A 28 2.09 16.12 9.75
C PRO A 28 2.15 16.70 8.33
N GLU A 29 3.31 17.21 7.92
CA GLU A 29 3.52 17.76 6.59
C GLU A 29 3.50 16.72 5.45
N GLN A 30 3.74 15.45 5.77
CA GLN A 30 3.74 14.35 4.80
C GLN A 30 2.35 13.71 4.65
N GLU A 31 1.56 13.69 5.73
CA GLU A 31 0.19 13.16 5.76
C GLU A 31 -0.71 13.82 4.71
N ALA A 32 -0.62 15.15 4.56
CA ALA A 32 -1.49 15.93 3.70
C ALA A 32 -1.24 15.76 2.19
N SER A 33 -0.14 15.10 1.80
CA SER A 33 0.29 15.04 0.39
C SER A 33 -0.42 13.98 -0.45
N GLY A 34 -1.03 12.97 0.17
CA GLY A 34 -1.57 11.79 -0.54
C GLY A 34 -0.51 10.88 -1.21
N TRP A 35 0.76 11.31 -1.25
CA TRP A 35 1.87 10.59 -1.91
C TRP A 35 2.08 9.19 -1.34
N HIS A 36 2.04 9.05 -0.01
CA HIS A 36 2.24 7.78 0.67
C HIS A 36 1.17 6.73 0.31
N ARG A 37 -0.05 7.15 -0.05
CA ARG A 37 -1.07 6.21 -0.52
C ARG A 37 -0.66 5.59 -1.84
N MET A 38 -0.25 6.41 -2.81
CA MET A 38 0.18 5.95 -4.13
C MET A 38 1.42 5.05 -4.04
N GLU A 39 2.40 5.46 -3.23
CA GLU A 39 3.61 4.68 -3.00
C GLU A 39 3.30 3.32 -2.36
N CYS A 40 2.43 3.31 -1.35
CA CYS A 40 1.99 2.08 -0.67
C CYS A 40 1.28 1.12 -1.63
N LEU A 41 0.31 1.61 -2.41
CA LEU A 41 -0.44 0.79 -3.36
C LEU A 41 0.47 0.20 -4.43
N GLY A 42 1.43 0.97 -4.97
CA GLY A 42 2.39 0.48 -5.96
C GLY A 42 3.27 -0.65 -5.41
N VAL A 43 3.82 -0.49 -4.20
CA VAL A 43 4.64 -1.54 -3.56
C VAL A 43 3.81 -2.79 -3.26
N ILE A 44 2.56 -2.63 -2.82
CA ILE A 44 1.66 -3.75 -2.58
C ILE A 44 1.34 -4.49 -3.88
N GLU A 45 1.10 -3.77 -4.98
CA GLU A 45 0.87 -4.36 -6.31
C GLU A 45 2.09 -5.16 -6.79
N ASP A 46 3.29 -4.59 -6.67
CA ASP A 46 4.54 -5.28 -7.01
C ASP A 46 4.73 -6.56 -6.19
N ASN A 47 4.47 -6.49 -4.89
CA ASN A 47 4.58 -7.65 -4.00
C ASN A 47 3.55 -8.73 -4.34
N LEU A 48 2.30 -8.33 -4.59
CA LEU A 48 1.19 -9.23 -4.97
C LEU A 48 1.53 -10.01 -6.23
N ASN A 49 2.13 -9.35 -7.22
CA ASN A 49 2.49 -9.94 -8.51
C ASN A 49 3.88 -10.58 -8.55
N SER A 50 4.63 -10.55 -7.44
CA SER A 50 5.93 -11.20 -7.37
C SER A 50 5.79 -12.74 -7.51
N PRO A 51 6.80 -13.44 -8.08
CA PRO A 51 6.69 -14.88 -8.36
C PRO A 51 6.36 -15.78 -7.15
N SER A 52 6.65 -15.32 -5.94
CA SER A 52 6.40 -16.05 -4.69
C SER A 52 5.15 -15.59 -3.94
N GLY A 53 4.43 -14.56 -4.40
CA GLY A 53 3.38 -13.90 -3.63
C GLY A 53 3.96 -13.22 -2.39
N GLY A 54 4.48 -12.01 -2.58
CA GLY A 54 5.16 -11.23 -1.55
C GLY A 54 4.20 -10.72 -0.47
N PRO A 55 4.72 -10.26 0.68
CA PRO A 55 3.88 -9.70 1.73
C PRO A 55 3.18 -8.43 1.23
N LEU A 56 1.90 -8.25 1.57
CA LEU A 56 1.14 -7.03 1.26
C LEU A 56 1.51 -5.92 2.24
N THR A 57 2.79 -5.56 2.25
CA THR A 57 3.38 -4.62 3.20
C THR A 57 4.10 -3.50 2.49
N TRP A 58 4.04 -2.31 3.07
CA TRP A 58 4.79 -1.13 2.63
C TRP A 58 5.52 -0.50 3.82
N GLU A 59 6.70 0.06 3.57
CA GLU A 59 7.51 0.74 4.58
C GLU A 59 7.40 2.26 4.46
N LEU A 60 6.93 2.90 5.53
CA LEU A 60 7.15 4.33 5.73
C LEU A 60 8.59 4.54 6.19
N SER A 61 9.38 5.23 5.36
CA SER A 61 10.78 5.51 5.67
C SER A 61 10.97 6.32 6.96
N ALA A 62 12.13 6.14 7.59
CA ALA A 62 12.55 6.92 8.76
C ALA A 62 12.54 8.45 8.53
N ILE A 63 12.74 8.90 7.29
CA ILE A 63 12.77 10.33 6.96
C ILE A 63 11.35 10.93 7.02
N SER A 64 10.35 10.14 6.64
CA SER A 64 8.94 10.55 6.60
C SER A 64 8.19 10.31 7.91
N SER A 65 8.78 9.56 8.86
CA SER A 65 8.15 9.24 10.15
C SER A 65 8.42 10.27 11.25
N ARG A 66 7.52 10.34 12.23
CA ARG A 66 7.58 11.28 13.37
C ARG A 66 8.71 10.98 14.35
N ASP A 67 9.05 9.71 14.52
CA ASP A 67 10.05 9.24 15.50
C ASP A 67 11.42 8.96 14.87
N GLY A 68 11.58 9.22 13.57
CA GLY A 68 12.82 8.97 12.84
C GLY A 68 13.12 7.48 12.63
N LYS A 69 12.13 6.60 12.75
CA LYS A 69 12.27 5.15 12.52
C LYS A 69 11.42 4.69 11.33
N ALA A 70 11.85 3.64 10.65
CA ALA A 70 11.04 2.99 9.64
C ALA A 70 9.86 2.25 10.29
N HIS A 71 8.71 2.26 9.63
CA HIS A 71 7.51 1.58 10.09
C HIS A 71 6.85 0.82 8.96
N THR A 72 6.39 -0.39 9.23
CA THR A 72 5.72 -1.23 8.24
C THR A 72 4.21 -1.15 8.40
N PHE A 73 3.52 -0.83 7.32
CA PHE A 73 2.10 -1.02 7.16
C PHE A 73 1.84 -2.40 6.54
N SER A 74 0.80 -3.09 7.02
CA SER A 74 0.37 -4.39 6.48
C SER A 74 -1.10 -4.32 6.07
N ALA A 75 -1.35 -4.57 4.79
CA ALA A 75 -2.67 -4.76 4.24
C ALA A 75 -3.03 -6.25 4.18
N GLU A 76 -4.32 -6.52 4.05
CA GLU A 76 -4.88 -7.81 3.67
C GLU A 76 -5.53 -7.69 2.28
N LEU A 77 -5.81 -8.80 1.60
CA LEU A 77 -6.45 -8.74 0.28
C LEU A 77 -7.82 -8.04 0.33
N GLU A 78 -8.55 -8.14 1.45
CA GLU A 78 -9.83 -7.46 1.66
C GLU A 78 -9.71 -5.94 1.86
N ASP A 79 -8.51 -5.44 2.15
CA ASP A 79 -8.24 -4.00 2.22
C ASP A 79 -8.15 -3.37 0.82
N LEU A 80 -8.07 -4.17 -0.25
CA LEU A 80 -7.70 -3.73 -1.60
C LEU A 80 -8.84 -3.91 -2.62
N ILE A 81 -8.93 -2.97 -3.55
CA ILE A 81 -9.75 -3.07 -4.76
C ILE A 81 -8.83 -3.61 -5.86
N ILE A 82 -9.02 -4.89 -6.21
CA ILE A 82 -8.15 -5.63 -7.14
C ILE A 82 -8.92 -6.02 -8.40
N GLU A 83 -8.31 -5.80 -9.56
CA GLU A 83 -8.76 -6.30 -10.85
C GLU A 83 -7.79 -7.36 -11.39
N HIS A 84 -8.31 -8.40 -12.05
CA HIS A 84 -7.49 -9.42 -12.70
C HIS A 84 -7.39 -9.13 -14.20
N VAL A 85 -6.21 -8.70 -14.64
CA VAL A 85 -5.94 -8.35 -16.04
C VAL A 85 -5.45 -9.59 -16.79
N GLN A 86 -6.15 -9.94 -17.88
CA GLN A 86 -5.73 -11.02 -18.77
C GLN A 86 -4.78 -10.47 -19.85
N PRO A 87 -3.69 -11.19 -20.18
CA PRO A 87 -2.83 -10.79 -21.29
C PRO A 87 -3.58 -10.95 -22.62
N GLY A 88 -4.08 -9.86 -23.19
CA GLY A 88 -4.78 -9.85 -24.48
C GLY A 88 -5.96 -8.88 -24.59
N GLU A 89 -6.37 -8.21 -23.52
CA GLU A 89 -7.24 -7.02 -23.56
C GLU A 89 -6.44 -5.72 -23.73
#